data_AF-K0EWC2-F1
#
_entry.id   AF-K0EWC2-F1
#
_cell.length_a   1.000
_cell.length_b   1.000
_cell.length_c   1.000
_cell.angle_alpha   90.00
_cell.angle_beta   90.00
_cell.angle_gamma   90.00
#
_symmetry.space_group_name_H-M   'P 1'
#
loop_
_entity.id
_entity.type
_entity.pdbx_description
1 polymer ?
#
loop_
_entity_poly.entity_id
_entity_poly.type
_entity_poly.pdbx_seq_one_letter_code
_entity_poly.pdbx_strand_id
1 'polypeptide(L)'
;MSNRVMVDVTTFISAEEFILSQNSRQPARPRDPFAQQCYAELVQSLIYFDEVLVPHPTKLNPVAVDYGTYPRILRHLFDLRIAVPMAIGPQDRPALDAAEAAAMETLKTTGVETMLRFIDKTRRADREVQERGGGQRMLANIAAWADYQWENVRIDDHHRARIGGADGVELDAFGQWARASSFAMEGQFRNLIADTHQQLWLIATLVRSLRYSARAKVNGVAYTPHPLRRDFSVMFDLFDDGVPENTIEEVISAVRGIPSDIRKVAGPREGRRLQLLEYQLPLLGGRLWSLQDRGRSSADRWLEMVCGRIDEYRSRAVDFRRALSRCDTEEEARRLELDVEGVRDQLLRHLGLDSAERNATEDGLIETVASVAEWGTGVPVTRPLRLAMVPFRRHAGNLEGLHQKFLYREFVREMRAG
;
A
#
# COMPACT_ATOMS: atom_id res chain seq x y z
N MET A 1 14.73 17.65 2.17
CA MET A 1 15.18 16.61 1.18
C MET A 1 14.02 16.34 0.20
N SER A 2 14.22 15.81 -1.02
CA SER A 2 13.08 15.56 -1.94
C SER A 2 12.13 14.51 -1.36
N ASN A 3 10.84 14.82 -1.32
CA ASN A 3 9.83 13.93 -0.76
C ASN A 3 9.46 12.85 -1.79
N ARG A 4 10.17 11.72 -1.81
CA ARG A 4 9.99 10.67 -2.83
C ARG A 4 9.44 9.39 -2.22
N VAL A 5 8.56 8.73 -2.97
CA VAL A 5 7.96 7.45 -2.59
C VAL A 5 8.08 6.45 -3.72
N MET A 6 8.37 5.20 -3.38
CA MET A 6 8.30 4.07 -4.29
C MET A 6 6.96 3.34 -4.10
N VAL A 7 6.18 3.20 -5.17
CA VAL A 7 4.88 2.52 -5.16
C VAL A 7 4.93 1.30 -6.09
N ASP A 8 4.45 0.16 -5.60
CA ASP A 8 4.44 -1.08 -6.36
C ASP A 8 3.55 -1.05 -7.60
N VAL A 9 4.02 -1.66 -8.69
CA VAL A 9 3.20 -1.88 -9.90
C VAL A 9 1.86 -2.55 -9.57
N THR A 10 1.83 -3.49 -8.61
CA THR A 10 0.60 -4.17 -8.17
C THR A 10 -0.42 -3.20 -7.55
N THR A 11 0.01 -2.12 -6.91
CA THR A 11 -0.87 -1.05 -6.42
C THR A 11 -1.52 -0.31 -7.58
N PHE A 12 -0.78 -0.01 -8.66
CA PHE A 12 -1.35 0.60 -9.86
C PHE A 12 -2.38 -0.32 -10.56
N ILE A 13 -2.11 -1.63 -10.62
CA ILE A 13 -3.05 -2.61 -11.18
C ILE A 13 -4.37 -2.60 -10.42
N SER A 14 -4.30 -2.64 -9.10
CA SER A 14 -5.49 -2.70 -8.24
C SER A 14 -6.24 -1.37 -8.24
N ALA A 15 -5.52 -0.24 -8.27
CA ALA A 15 -6.12 1.08 -8.38
C ALA A 15 -6.82 1.30 -9.74
N GLU A 16 -6.24 0.80 -10.84
CA GLU A 16 -6.88 0.83 -12.16
C GLU A 16 -8.20 0.07 -12.15
N GLU A 17 -8.25 -1.11 -11.54
CA GLU A 17 -9.49 -1.89 -11.41
C GLU A 17 -10.58 -1.10 -10.67
N PHE A 18 -10.22 -0.42 -9.57
CA PHE A 18 -11.17 0.46 -8.89
C PHE A 18 -11.64 1.56 -9.84
N ILE A 19 -10.73 2.31 -10.46
CA ILE A 19 -11.09 3.45 -11.32
C ILE A 19 -11.98 2.99 -12.49
N LEU A 20 -11.66 1.86 -13.13
CA LEU A 20 -12.45 1.30 -14.22
C LEU A 20 -13.83 0.83 -13.76
N SER A 21 -13.94 0.22 -12.56
CA SER A 21 -15.23 -0.18 -11.97
C SER A 21 -16.20 1.00 -11.77
N GLN A 22 -15.66 2.23 -11.66
CA GLN A 22 -16.44 3.46 -11.53
C GLN A 22 -16.89 4.05 -12.88
N ASN A 23 -16.37 3.56 -14.02
CA ASN A 23 -16.73 4.04 -15.35
C ASN A 23 -18.02 3.40 -15.89
N SER A 24 -19.10 3.49 -15.13
CA SER A 24 -20.42 3.04 -15.53
C SER A 24 -21.50 3.87 -14.83
N ARG A 25 -22.71 3.94 -15.41
CA ARG A 25 -23.84 4.64 -14.78
C ARG A 25 -24.23 4.03 -13.43
N GLN A 26 -23.98 2.73 -13.27
CA GLN A 26 -24.14 1.99 -12.02
C GLN A 26 -22.78 1.37 -11.69
N PRO A 27 -21.95 2.03 -10.88
CA PRO A 27 -20.62 1.55 -10.52
C PRO A 27 -20.66 0.11 -10.04
N ALA A 28 -19.75 -0.71 -10.56
CA ALA A 28 -19.61 -2.09 -10.11
C ALA A 28 -18.69 -2.13 -8.89
N ARG A 29 -18.83 -3.18 -8.06
CA ARG A 29 -17.80 -3.51 -7.08
C ARG A 29 -16.56 -4.00 -7.83
N PRO A 30 -15.35 -3.49 -7.52
CA PRO A 30 -14.13 -4.00 -8.14
C PRO A 30 -13.95 -5.48 -7.84
N ARG A 31 -13.38 -6.22 -8.80
CA ARG A 31 -13.10 -7.65 -8.63
C ARG A 31 -11.94 -7.89 -7.67
N ASP A 32 -10.94 -7.00 -7.68
CA ASP A 32 -9.83 -7.02 -6.74
C ASP A 32 -10.30 -6.48 -5.36
N PRO A 33 -10.21 -7.28 -4.28
CA PRO A 33 -10.65 -6.85 -2.95
C PRO A 33 -9.80 -5.72 -2.36
N PHE A 34 -8.60 -5.48 -2.88
CA PHE A 34 -7.71 -4.40 -2.44
C PHE A 34 -7.82 -3.14 -3.31
N ALA A 35 -8.62 -3.16 -4.38
CA ALA A 35 -8.66 -2.11 -5.40
C ALA A 35 -8.88 -0.70 -4.83
N GLN A 36 -9.87 -0.57 -3.95
CA GLN A 36 -10.25 0.70 -3.35
C GLN A 36 -9.17 1.25 -2.40
N GLN A 37 -8.54 0.37 -1.62
CA GLN A 37 -7.44 0.76 -0.74
C GLN A 37 -6.22 1.19 -1.57
N CYS A 38 -5.87 0.41 -2.59
CA CYS A 38 -4.80 0.75 -3.52
C CYS A 38 -5.05 2.07 -4.25
N TYR A 39 -6.30 2.36 -4.62
CA TYR A 39 -6.69 3.64 -5.20
C TYR A 39 -6.42 4.79 -4.23
N ALA A 40 -6.89 4.70 -2.98
CA ALA A 40 -6.67 5.75 -1.99
C ALA A 40 -5.18 5.98 -1.71
N GLU A 41 -4.41 4.91 -1.52
CA GLU A 41 -2.97 4.99 -1.26
C GLU A 41 -2.20 5.54 -2.47
N LEU A 42 -2.60 5.15 -3.69
CA LEU A 42 -2.01 5.67 -4.92
C LEU A 42 -2.28 7.16 -5.10
N VAL A 43 -3.54 7.61 -4.96
CA VAL A 43 -3.89 9.03 -5.12
C VAL A 43 -3.17 9.89 -4.09
N GLN A 44 -3.12 9.47 -2.82
CA GLN A 44 -2.33 10.16 -1.80
C GLN A 44 -0.85 10.25 -2.19
N SER A 45 -0.26 9.14 -2.67
CA SER A 45 1.13 9.10 -3.11
C SER A 45 1.38 10.10 -4.25
N LEU A 46 0.48 10.12 -5.24
CA LEU A 46 0.56 10.99 -6.41
C LEU A 46 0.30 12.47 -6.10
N ILE A 47 -0.43 12.81 -5.03
CA ILE A 47 -0.72 14.20 -4.67
C ILE A 47 0.35 14.77 -3.72
N TYR A 48 0.84 13.96 -2.78
CA TYR A 48 1.62 14.43 -1.63
C TYR A 48 3.15 14.31 -1.76
N PHE A 49 3.66 13.46 -2.65
CA PHE A 49 5.10 13.28 -2.84
C PHE A 49 5.59 14.07 -4.06
N ASP A 50 6.80 14.60 -4.03
CA ASP A 50 7.42 15.30 -5.16
C ASP A 50 7.74 14.35 -6.33
N GLU A 51 7.97 13.08 -6.05
CA GLU A 51 8.23 12.06 -7.06
C GLU A 51 7.65 10.72 -6.62
N VAL A 52 6.93 10.05 -7.53
CA VAL A 52 6.45 8.69 -7.35
C VAL A 52 7.27 7.76 -8.23
N LEU A 53 8.18 7.02 -7.62
CA LEU A 53 9.03 6.04 -8.27
C LEU A 53 8.30 4.70 -8.39
N VAL A 54 8.45 4.01 -9.51
CA VAL A 54 7.81 2.71 -9.75
C VAL A 54 8.87 1.66 -10.03
N PRO A 55 9.02 0.61 -9.19
CA PRO A 55 10.05 -0.39 -9.39
C PRO A 55 9.67 -1.38 -10.50
N HIS A 56 10.60 -1.68 -11.41
CA HIS A 56 10.43 -2.82 -12.31
C HIS A 56 10.79 -4.12 -11.57
N PRO A 57 10.03 -5.23 -11.67
CA PRO A 57 10.33 -6.46 -10.93
C PRO A 57 11.73 -7.03 -11.23
N THR A 58 12.22 -6.88 -12.45
CA THR A 58 13.44 -7.56 -12.94
C THR A 58 14.55 -6.62 -13.44
N LYS A 59 14.22 -5.40 -13.85
CA LYS A 59 15.18 -4.47 -14.47
C LYS A 59 15.63 -3.43 -13.44
N LEU A 60 16.89 -3.01 -13.51
CA LEU A 60 17.44 -1.97 -12.62
C LEU A 60 17.33 -0.56 -13.19
N ASN A 61 17.37 -0.42 -14.52
CA ASN A 61 17.23 0.86 -15.21
C ASN A 61 16.09 0.75 -16.23
N PRO A 62 14.84 0.55 -15.78
CA PRO A 62 13.70 0.41 -16.65
C PRO A 62 13.33 1.74 -17.31
N VAL A 63 12.77 1.67 -18.51
CA VAL A 63 12.05 2.75 -19.17
C VAL A 63 10.55 2.46 -19.18
N ALA A 64 9.70 3.46 -19.47
CA ALA A 64 8.25 3.30 -19.43
C ALA A 64 7.71 2.12 -20.26
N VAL A 65 8.30 1.84 -21.45
CA VAL A 65 7.91 0.71 -22.31
C VAL A 65 8.19 -0.65 -21.70
N ASP A 66 9.12 -0.76 -20.75
CA ASP A 66 9.46 -2.03 -20.10
C ASP A 66 8.33 -2.58 -19.22
N TYR A 67 7.38 -1.73 -18.81
CA TYR A 67 6.28 -2.15 -17.95
C TYR A 67 5.15 -2.85 -18.70
N GLY A 68 5.18 -2.83 -20.03
CA GLY A 68 4.11 -3.33 -20.91
C GLY A 68 3.02 -2.30 -21.17
N THR A 69 1.94 -2.75 -21.82
CA THR A 69 0.75 -1.93 -22.13
C THR A 69 -0.13 -1.72 -20.90
N TYR A 70 -0.13 -2.68 -19.97
CA TYR A 70 -0.91 -2.65 -18.72
C TYR A 70 0.00 -2.59 -17.49
N PRO A 71 -0.42 -1.95 -16.37
CA PRO A 71 -1.68 -1.24 -16.24
C PRO A 71 -1.64 0.08 -17.02
N ARG A 72 -2.72 0.39 -17.73
CA ARG A 72 -2.85 1.57 -18.59
C ARG A 72 -2.78 2.88 -17.80
N ILE A 73 -3.25 2.90 -16.56
CA ILE A 73 -3.11 4.06 -15.67
C ILE A 73 -1.63 4.43 -15.51
N LEU A 74 -0.75 3.45 -15.36
CA LEU A 74 0.68 3.68 -15.20
C LEU A 74 1.30 4.27 -16.47
N ARG A 75 0.83 3.85 -17.65
CA ARG A 75 1.22 4.46 -18.93
C ARG A 75 0.89 5.95 -18.97
N HIS A 76 -0.36 6.31 -18.69
CA HIS A 76 -0.79 7.71 -18.63
C HIS A 76 0.00 8.52 -17.58
N LEU A 77 0.27 7.94 -16.40
CA LEU A 77 1.04 8.62 -15.35
C LEU A 77 2.52 8.80 -15.73
N PHE A 78 3.12 7.88 -16.48
CA PHE A 78 4.46 8.05 -17.06
C PHE A 78 4.49 9.13 -18.13
N ASP A 79 3.48 9.15 -19.02
CA ASP A 79 3.40 10.14 -20.10
C ASP A 79 3.24 11.57 -19.53
N LEU A 80 2.49 11.73 -18.43
CA LEU A 80 2.37 12.97 -17.66
C LEU A 80 3.56 13.26 -16.73
N ARG A 81 4.52 12.34 -16.60
CA ARG A 81 5.68 12.42 -15.67
C ARG A 81 5.30 12.61 -14.19
N ILE A 82 4.12 12.14 -13.79
CA ILE A 82 3.66 12.16 -12.39
C ILE A 82 4.27 10.99 -11.63
N ALA A 83 4.34 9.83 -12.29
CA ALA A 83 5.13 8.70 -11.87
C ALA A 83 6.34 8.57 -12.79
N VAL A 84 7.43 7.98 -12.30
CA VAL A 84 8.61 7.69 -13.12
C VAL A 84 9.17 6.30 -12.82
N PRO A 85 9.74 5.60 -13.82
CA PRO A 85 10.46 4.36 -13.58
C PRO A 85 11.61 4.56 -12.58
N MET A 86 11.68 3.69 -11.57
CA MET A 86 12.77 3.70 -10.61
C MET A 86 14.04 3.15 -11.24
N ALA A 87 15.07 3.99 -11.35
CA ALA A 87 16.40 3.60 -11.78
C ALA A 87 17.33 3.33 -10.59
N ILE A 88 18.22 2.35 -10.73
CA ILE A 88 19.33 2.08 -9.82
C ILE A 88 20.61 2.15 -10.64
N GLY A 89 21.39 3.21 -10.39
CA GLY A 89 22.62 3.48 -11.13
C GLY A 89 23.73 2.46 -10.84
N PRO A 90 24.76 2.38 -11.71
CA PRO A 90 25.90 1.48 -11.51
C PRO A 90 26.62 1.67 -10.17
N GLN A 91 26.66 2.90 -9.64
CA GLN A 91 27.29 3.23 -8.35
C GLN A 91 26.58 2.60 -7.15
N ASP A 92 25.26 2.41 -7.23
CA ASP A 92 24.43 1.86 -6.16
C ASP A 92 24.29 0.34 -6.25
N ARG A 93 24.79 -0.25 -7.35
CA ARG A 93 24.69 -1.67 -7.63
C ARG A 93 25.32 -2.56 -6.54
N PRO A 94 26.53 -2.27 -6.02
CA PRO A 94 27.11 -3.09 -4.94
C PRO A 94 26.27 -3.05 -3.65
N ALA A 95 25.71 -1.89 -3.31
CA ALA A 95 24.84 -1.75 -2.14
C ALA A 95 23.52 -2.51 -2.33
N LEU A 96 22.97 -2.51 -3.54
CA LEU A 96 21.81 -3.32 -3.90
C LEU A 96 22.09 -4.80 -3.82
N ASP A 97 23.17 -5.28 -4.43
CA ASP A 97 23.52 -6.70 -4.43
C ASP A 97 23.71 -7.21 -2.99
N ALA A 98 24.34 -6.40 -2.10
CA ALA A 98 24.45 -6.71 -0.69
C ALA A 98 23.08 -6.75 0.03
N ALA A 99 22.20 -5.78 -0.24
CA ALA A 99 20.87 -5.73 0.38
C ALA A 99 19.95 -6.87 -0.10
N GLU A 100 19.96 -7.20 -1.39
CA GLU A 100 19.22 -8.33 -1.95
C GLU A 100 19.80 -9.68 -1.48
N ALA A 101 21.12 -9.80 -1.32
CA ALA A 101 21.76 -10.99 -0.75
C ALA A 101 21.37 -11.21 0.73
N ALA A 102 21.33 -10.15 1.54
CA ALA A 102 20.88 -10.23 2.93
C ALA A 102 19.42 -10.70 3.01
N ALA A 103 18.52 -10.10 2.20
CA ALA A 103 17.12 -10.53 2.14
C ALA A 103 16.98 -11.99 1.68
N MET A 104 17.81 -12.43 0.74
CA MET A 104 17.85 -13.82 0.29
C MET A 104 18.32 -14.78 1.39
N GLU A 105 19.28 -14.37 2.20
CA GLU A 105 19.76 -15.18 3.32
C GLU A 105 18.68 -15.34 4.40
N THR A 106 17.96 -14.27 4.74
CA THR A 106 16.80 -14.36 5.64
C THR A 106 15.72 -15.29 5.08
N LEU A 107 15.44 -15.22 3.77
CA LEU A 107 14.49 -16.14 3.12
C LEU A 107 14.92 -17.61 3.21
N LYS A 108 16.21 -17.90 2.99
CA LYS A 108 16.73 -19.28 3.08
C LYS A 108 16.68 -19.84 4.50
N THR A 109 16.88 -19.00 5.51
CA THR A 109 16.97 -19.44 6.91
C THR A 109 15.60 -19.56 7.58
N THR A 110 14.73 -18.56 7.43
CA THR A 110 13.45 -18.47 8.16
C THR A 110 12.23 -18.26 7.26
N GLY A 111 12.40 -18.04 5.95
CA GLY A 111 11.33 -17.58 5.07
C GLY A 111 10.11 -18.50 4.99
N VAL A 112 10.30 -19.83 4.94
CA VAL A 112 9.19 -20.80 4.93
C VAL A 112 8.40 -20.75 6.24
N GLU A 113 9.12 -20.72 7.37
CA GLU A 113 8.50 -20.63 8.68
C GLU A 113 7.71 -19.32 8.85
N THR A 114 8.30 -18.19 8.47
CA THR A 114 7.65 -16.87 8.50
C THR A 114 6.37 -16.85 7.66
N MET A 115 6.40 -17.49 6.49
CA MET A 115 5.23 -17.61 5.61
C MET A 115 4.11 -18.45 6.25
N LEU A 116 4.44 -19.60 6.85
CA LEU A 116 3.46 -20.43 7.53
C LEU A 116 2.85 -19.72 8.74
N ARG A 117 3.69 -19.01 9.51
CA ARG A 117 3.25 -18.19 10.65
C ARG A 117 2.35 -17.04 10.21
N PHE A 118 2.64 -16.39 9.08
CA PHE A 118 1.76 -15.36 8.50
C PHE A 118 0.35 -15.92 8.25
N ILE A 119 0.24 -17.06 7.58
CA ILE A 119 -1.05 -17.67 7.28
C ILE A 119 -1.78 -18.09 8.56
N ASP A 120 -1.07 -18.69 9.52
CA ASP A 120 -1.71 -19.12 10.78
C ASP A 120 -2.21 -17.93 11.61
N LYS A 121 -1.38 -16.89 11.80
CA LYS A 121 -1.79 -15.68 12.53
C LYS A 121 -2.92 -14.95 11.79
N THR A 122 -2.87 -14.91 10.46
CA THR A 122 -3.96 -14.37 9.63
C THR A 122 -5.26 -15.14 9.85
N ARG A 123 -5.19 -16.48 9.91
CA ARG A 123 -6.35 -17.35 10.16
C ARG A 123 -6.94 -17.13 11.55
N ARG A 124 -6.12 -16.94 12.57
CA ARG A 124 -6.56 -16.60 13.93
C ARG A 124 -7.30 -15.27 13.95
N ALA A 125 -6.71 -14.23 13.37
CA ALA A 125 -7.32 -12.92 13.23
C ALA A 125 -8.68 -12.99 12.50
N ASP A 126 -8.76 -13.71 11.37
CA ASP A 126 -10.01 -13.88 10.63
C ASP A 126 -11.11 -14.62 11.41
N ARG A 127 -10.74 -15.59 12.25
CA ARG A 127 -11.70 -16.26 13.16
C ARG A 127 -12.23 -15.28 14.21
N GLU A 128 -11.37 -14.46 14.77
CA GLU A 128 -11.77 -13.46 15.76
C GLU A 128 -12.71 -12.40 15.15
N VAL A 129 -12.45 -11.95 13.92
CA VAL A 129 -13.37 -11.10 13.14
C VAL A 129 -14.74 -11.78 12.99
N GLN A 130 -14.74 -13.07 12.63
CA GLN A 130 -15.96 -13.83 12.44
C GLN A 130 -16.76 -14.02 13.74
N GLU A 131 -16.08 -14.32 14.85
CA GLU A 131 -16.68 -14.50 16.18
C GLU A 131 -17.32 -13.20 16.69
N ARG A 132 -16.78 -12.04 16.30
CA ARG A 132 -17.29 -10.70 16.65
C ARG A 132 -18.46 -10.23 15.79
N GLY A 133 -18.94 -11.06 14.86
CA GLY A 133 -20.15 -10.81 14.10
C GLY A 133 -19.99 -9.91 12.87
N GLY A 134 -18.79 -9.66 12.39
CA GLY A 134 -18.61 -8.93 11.13
C GLY A 134 -17.18 -8.47 10.84
N GLY A 135 -16.93 -8.12 9.57
CA GLY A 135 -15.67 -7.56 9.08
C GLY A 135 -15.13 -8.27 7.84
N GLN A 136 -14.19 -7.63 7.15
CA GLN A 136 -13.50 -8.23 6.01
C GLN A 136 -12.44 -9.23 6.51
N ARG A 137 -12.50 -10.47 6.01
CA ARG A 137 -11.54 -11.54 6.34
C ARG A 137 -10.38 -11.51 5.34
N MET A 138 -9.15 -11.42 5.85
CA MET A 138 -7.97 -11.26 5.00
C MET A 138 -7.67 -12.49 4.16
N LEU A 139 -7.86 -13.71 4.68
CA LEU A 139 -7.69 -14.94 3.90
C LEU A 139 -8.66 -15.01 2.72
N ALA A 140 -9.91 -14.60 2.93
CA ALA A 140 -10.89 -14.52 1.84
C ALA A 140 -10.48 -13.48 0.79
N ASN A 141 -9.96 -12.32 1.23
CA ASN A 141 -9.41 -11.30 0.34
C ASN A 141 -8.15 -11.81 -0.40
N ILE A 142 -7.28 -12.59 0.25
CA ILE A 142 -6.10 -13.20 -0.39
C ILE A 142 -6.53 -14.16 -1.50
N ALA A 143 -7.51 -15.03 -1.23
CA ALA A 143 -8.04 -15.96 -2.22
C ALA A 143 -8.68 -15.21 -3.41
N ALA A 144 -9.57 -14.26 -3.13
CA ALA A 144 -10.22 -13.46 -4.17
C ALA A 144 -9.22 -12.62 -5.00
N TRP A 145 -8.16 -12.11 -4.36
CA TRP A 145 -7.07 -11.44 -5.05
C TRP A 145 -6.28 -12.39 -5.95
N ALA A 146 -5.99 -13.62 -5.49
CA ALA A 146 -5.30 -14.62 -6.30
C ALA A 146 -6.09 -15.00 -7.56
N ASP A 147 -7.41 -15.18 -7.42
CA ASP A 147 -8.32 -15.43 -8.53
C ASP A 147 -8.35 -14.25 -9.51
N TYR A 148 -8.52 -13.02 -9.01
CA TYR A 148 -8.51 -11.81 -9.84
C TYR A 148 -7.24 -11.71 -10.67
N GLN A 149 -6.09 -11.91 -10.04
CA GLN A 149 -4.80 -11.75 -10.70
C GLN A 149 -4.55 -12.86 -11.73
N TRP A 150 -4.96 -14.09 -11.42
CA TRP A 150 -4.87 -15.20 -12.35
C TRP A 150 -5.68 -14.94 -13.63
N GLU A 151 -6.90 -14.43 -13.49
CA GLU A 151 -7.82 -14.23 -14.61
C GLU A 151 -7.56 -12.95 -15.41
N ASN A 152 -7.13 -11.87 -14.76
CA ASN A 152 -7.12 -10.53 -15.37
C ASN A 152 -5.71 -9.96 -15.58
N VAL A 153 -4.73 -10.40 -14.78
CA VAL A 153 -3.38 -9.82 -14.79
C VAL A 153 -2.39 -10.72 -15.52
N ARG A 154 -2.56 -12.05 -15.46
CA ARG A 154 -1.66 -13.01 -16.11
C ARG A 154 -1.89 -13.18 -17.62
N ILE A 155 -2.32 -12.11 -18.29
CA ILE A 155 -2.35 -12.02 -19.76
C ILE A 155 -1.01 -11.52 -20.31
N ASP A 156 -0.69 -11.82 -21.57
CA ASP A 156 0.64 -11.62 -22.15
C ASP A 156 1.14 -10.15 -22.05
N ASP A 157 0.33 -9.19 -22.49
CA ASP A 157 0.69 -7.76 -22.47
C ASP A 157 0.69 -7.12 -21.08
N HIS A 158 0.17 -7.84 -20.09
CA HIS A 158 0.09 -7.35 -18.73
C HIS A 158 1.21 -7.92 -17.87
N HIS A 159 1.32 -9.24 -17.70
CA HIS A 159 2.31 -9.83 -16.78
C HIS A 159 3.63 -10.16 -17.48
N ARG A 160 3.58 -10.80 -18.66
CA ARG A 160 4.78 -11.32 -19.34
C ARG A 160 5.71 -10.21 -19.83
N ALA A 161 5.18 -9.02 -20.10
CA ALA A 161 5.98 -7.84 -20.40
C ALA A 161 7.01 -7.51 -19.29
N ARG A 162 6.67 -7.79 -18.02
CA ARG A 162 7.53 -7.47 -16.86
C ARG A 162 8.29 -8.66 -16.31
N ILE A 163 7.66 -9.84 -16.30
CA ILE A 163 8.19 -11.07 -15.70
C ILE A 163 8.16 -12.17 -16.76
N GLY A 164 9.34 -12.52 -17.27
CA GLY A 164 9.49 -13.45 -18.40
C GLY A 164 9.49 -14.94 -18.06
N GLY A 165 9.35 -15.34 -16.79
CA GLY A 165 9.26 -16.77 -16.45
C GLY A 165 7.94 -17.37 -16.92
N ALA A 166 7.98 -18.59 -17.46
CA ALA A 166 6.82 -19.25 -18.06
C ALA A 166 5.67 -19.51 -17.04
N ASP A 167 6.02 -19.71 -15.78
CA ASP A 167 5.10 -19.84 -14.64
C ASP A 167 4.64 -18.47 -14.09
N GLY A 168 5.11 -17.37 -14.65
CA GLY A 168 4.84 -16.02 -14.17
C GLY A 168 5.67 -15.62 -12.94
N VAL A 169 6.75 -16.33 -12.65
CA VAL A 169 7.69 -16.01 -11.56
C VAL A 169 9.04 -15.60 -12.15
N GLU A 170 9.76 -14.72 -11.47
CA GLU A 170 11.09 -14.25 -11.90
C GLU A 170 12.08 -15.41 -12.13
N LEU A 171 13.06 -15.19 -13.01
CA LEU A 171 14.08 -16.20 -13.36
C LEU A 171 15.32 -16.14 -12.45
N ASP A 172 15.30 -15.30 -11.43
CA ASP A 172 16.41 -15.03 -10.51
C ASP A 172 16.30 -15.84 -9.20
N ALA A 173 17.19 -15.55 -8.25
CA ALA A 173 17.27 -16.25 -6.96
C ALA A 173 15.98 -16.18 -6.13
N PHE A 174 15.25 -15.05 -6.15
CA PHE A 174 13.98 -14.95 -5.42
C PHE A 174 12.90 -15.81 -6.07
N GLY A 175 12.86 -15.84 -7.41
CA GLY A 175 11.94 -16.71 -8.13
C GLY A 175 12.26 -18.19 -7.94
N GLN A 176 13.54 -18.58 -7.91
CA GLN A 176 13.96 -19.95 -7.59
C GLN A 176 13.58 -20.33 -6.16
N TRP A 177 13.77 -19.44 -5.19
CA TRP A 177 13.33 -19.65 -3.81
C TRP A 177 11.81 -19.82 -3.73
N ALA A 178 11.03 -19.00 -4.44
CA ALA A 178 9.57 -19.11 -4.45
C ALA A 178 9.10 -20.45 -5.02
N ARG A 179 9.73 -20.93 -6.10
CA ARG A 179 9.47 -22.27 -6.67
C ARG A 179 9.76 -23.36 -5.65
N ALA A 180 10.97 -23.39 -5.08
CA ALA A 180 11.36 -24.41 -4.09
C ALA A 180 10.44 -24.40 -2.86
N SER A 181 10.10 -23.21 -2.37
CA SER A 181 9.27 -23.04 -1.17
C SER A 181 7.80 -23.41 -1.43
N SER A 182 7.30 -23.22 -2.66
CA SER A 182 5.96 -23.67 -3.03
C SER A 182 5.82 -25.19 -2.95
N PHE A 183 6.86 -25.94 -3.32
CA PHE A 183 6.90 -27.40 -3.13
C PHE A 183 7.00 -27.77 -1.65
N ALA A 184 7.86 -27.09 -0.88
CA ALA A 184 8.02 -27.37 0.55
C ALA A 184 6.75 -27.09 1.37
N MET A 185 5.95 -26.11 0.95
CA MET A 185 4.68 -25.73 1.59
C MET A 185 3.46 -26.35 0.92
N GLU A 186 3.65 -27.30 0.00
CA GLU A 186 2.55 -27.93 -0.71
C GLU A 186 1.54 -28.53 0.29
N GLY A 187 0.26 -28.26 0.10
CA GLY A 187 -0.79 -28.68 1.03
C GLY A 187 -1.12 -27.65 2.09
N GLN A 188 -0.15 -26.88 2.60
CA GLN A 188 -0.38 -25.90 3.67
C GLN A 188 -1.27 -24.74 3.22
N PHE A 189 -1.18 -24.39 1.93
CA PHE A 189 -2.04 -23.38 1.30
C PHE A 189 -3.28 -23.93 0.63
N ARG A 190 -3.47 -25.25 0.49
CA ARG A 190 -4.57 -25.83 -0.30
C ARG A 190 -5.95 -25.41 0.22
N ASN A 191 -6.07 -25.15 1.53
CA ASN A 191 -7.30 -24.66 2.16
C ASN A 191 -7.54 -23.15 1.95
N LEU A 192 -6.55 -22.41 1.45
CA LEU A 192 -6.63 -20.98 1.13
C LEU A 192 -6.80 -20.77 -0.37
N ILE A 193 -5.90 -21.35 -1.17
CA ILE A 193 -5.89 -21.31 -2.63
C ILE A 193 -5.71 -22.74 -3.10
N ALA A 194 -6.69 -23.31 -3.81
CA ALA A 194 -6.63 -24.72 -4.21
C ALA A 194 -5.57 -24.97 -5.31
N ASP A 195 -5.42 -24.04 -6.25
CA ASP A 195 -4.54 -24.15 -7.40
C ASP A 195 -3.07 -23.92 -7.03
N THR A 196 -2.20 -24.88 -7.37
CA THR A 196 -0.77 -24.84 -7.00
C THR A 196 0.00 -23.74 -7.72
N HIS A 197 -0.40 -23.36 -8.94
CA HIS A 197 0.24 -22.25 -9.66
C HIS A 197 -0.13 -20.91 -9.05
N GLN A 198 -1.38 -20.72 -8.62
CA GLN A 198 -1.79 -19.54 -7.87
C GLN A 198 -1.07 -19.46 -6.50
N GLN A 199 -0.87 -20.58 -5.80
CA GLN A 199 -0.07 -20.63 -4.56
C GLN A 199 1.37 -20.17 -4.80
N LEU A 200 2.05 -20.72 -5.81
CA LEU A 200 3.39 -20.30 -6.22
C LEU A 200 3.43 -18.78 -6.52
N TRP A 201 2.43 -18.29 -7.23
CA TRP A 201 2.35 -16.90 -7.63
C TRP A 201 2.11 -15.94 -6.44
N LEU A 202 1.30 -16.36 -5.46
CA LEU A 202 1.15 -15.65 -4.18
C LEU A 202 2.49 -15.58 -3.45
N ILE A 203 3.20 -16.71 -3.30
CA ILE A 203 4.51 -16.77 -2.63
C ILE A 203 5.50 -15.82 -3.31
N ALA A 204 5.62 -15.91 -4.63
CA ALA A 204 6.50 -15.02 -5.40
C ALA A 204 6.12 -13.54 -5.21
N THR A 205 4.83 -13.24 -5.13
CA THR A 205 4.33 -11.87 -4.91
C THR A 205 4.64 -11.34 -3.53
N LEU A 206 4.50 -12.15 -2.49
CA LEU A 206 4.86 -11.77 -1.13
C LEU A 206 6.37 -11.53 -1.02
N VAL A 207 7.18 -12.46 -1.52
CA VAL A 207 8.66 -12.38 -1.50
C VAL A 207 9.20 -11.16 -2.26
N ARG A 208 8.54 -10.75 -3.35
CA ARG A 208 8.91 -9.55 -4.10
C ARG A 208 8.91 -8.28 -3.25
N SER A 209 8.14 -8.24 -2.16
CA SER A 209 8.15 -7.09 -1.24
C SER A 209 9.50 -6.86 -0.58
N LEU A 210 10.28 -7.93 -0.33
CA LEU A 210 11.62 -7.84 0.25
C LEU A 210 12.63 -7.26 -0.75
N ARG A 211 12.54 -7.68 -2.02
CA ARG A 211 13.30 -7.08 -3.11
C ARG A 211 13.01 -5.59 -3.23
N TYR A 212 11.73 -5.22 -3.27
CA TYR A 212 11.32 -3.83 -3.39
C TYR A 212 11.77 -3.01 -2.18
N SER A 213 11.68 -3.57 -0.97
CA SER A 213 12.24 -2.93 0.23
C SER A 213 13.73 -2.68 0.12
N ALA A 214 14.51 -3.65 -0.37
CA ALA A 214 15.95 -3.49 -0.60
C ALA A 214 16.24 -2.37 -1.62
N ARG A 215 15.49 -2.33 -2.72
CA ARG A 215 15.63 -1.28 -3.75
C ARG A 215 15.29 0.11 -3.21
N ALA A 216 14.19 0.25 -2.48
CA ALA A 216 13.81 1.51 -1.86
C ALA A 216 14.86 2.02 -0.87
N LYS A 217 15.42 1.11 -0.06
CA LYS A 217 16.49 1.36 0.91
C LYS A 217 17.80 1.81 0.26
N VAL A 218 18.12 1.32 -0.93
CA VAL A 218 19.31 1.76 -1.65
C VAL A 218 19.11 3.14 -2.26
N ASN A 219 17.89 3.44 -2.70
CA ASN A 219 17.58 4.67 -3.44
C ASN A 219 17.26 5.90 -2.59
N GLY A 220 17.24 5.80 -1.26
CA GLY A 220 16.92 6.98 -0.45
C GLY A 220 15.42 7.23 -0.26
N VAL A 221 14.53 6.27 -0.58
CA VAL A 221 13.09 6.54 -0.69
C VAL A 221 12.21 5.68 0.22
N ALA A 222 11.04 6.21 0.56
CA ALA A 222 10.03 5.39 1.25
C ALA A 222 9.40 4.38 0.31
N TYR A 223 8.92 3.28 0.89
CA TYR A 223 8.26 2.21 0.16
C TYR A 223 6.82 2.08 0.62
N THR A 224 5.89 2.17 -0.34
CA THR A 224 4.47 1.90 -0.16
C THR A 224 4.14 0.54 -0.81
N PRO A 225 4.24 -0.57 -0.07
CA PRO A 225 3.86 -1.89 -0.57
C PRO A 225 2.37 -1.96 -0.87
N HIS A 226 1.99 -2.80 -1.84
CA HIS A 226 0.60 -3.24 -1.98
C HIS A 226 0.07 -3.76 -0.62
N PRO A 227 -1.20 -3.52 -0.24
CA PRO A 227 -1.74 -3.90 1.08
C PRO A 227 -1.44 -5.34 1.49
N LEU A 228 -1.62 -6.30 0.57
CA LEU A 228 -1.24 -7.71 0.78
C LEU A 228 0.23 -7.90 1.17
N ARG A 229 1.14 -7.21 0.47
CA ARG A 229 2.60 -7.29 0.72
C ARG A 229 2.96 -6.57 2.01
N ARG A 230 2.24 -5.50 2.37
CA ARG A 230 2.49 -4.73 3.58
C ARG A 230 2.40 -5.61 4.81
N ASP A 231 1.30 -6.34 4.97
CA ASP A 231 1.08 -7.22 6.12
C ASP A 231 2.24 -8.23 6.21
N PHE A 232 2.55 -8.89 5.10
CA PHE A 232 3.65 -9.86 5.03
C PHE A 232 5.01 -9.25 5.38
N SER A 233 5.39 -8.13 4.76
CA SER A 233 6.64 -7.43 5.05
C SER A 233 6.75 -7.01 6.50
N VAL A 234 5.67 -6.49 7.08
CA VAL A 234 5.66 -6.07 8.49
C VAL A 234 5.94 -7.26 9.41
N MET A 235 5.32 -8.42 9.21
CA MET A 235 5.67 -9.58 10.05
C MET A 235 7.08 -10.07 9.78
N PHE A 236 7.54 -10.06 8.53
CA PHE A 236 8.89 -10.47 8.20
C PHE A 236 9.92 -9.63 8.97
N ASP A 237 9.77 -8.31 8.95
CA ASP A 237 10.62 -7.38 9.70
C ASP A 237 10.51 -7.63 11.22
N LEU A 238 9.30 -7.86 11.76
CA LEU A 238 9.11 -8.12 13.19
C LEU A 238 9.71 -9.44 13.66
N PHE A 239 9.64 -10.50 12.84
CA PHE A 239 10.27 -11.78 13.15
C PHE A 239 11.80 -11.68 13.08
N ASP A 240 12.33 -10.99 12.08
CA ASP A 240 13.78 -10.75 11.94
C ASP A 240 14.33 -9.95 13.13
N ASP A 241 13.55 -9.00 13.64
CA ASP A 241 13.87 -8.23 14.86
C ASP A 241 13.70 -9.01 16.18
N GLY A 242 13.26 -10.28 16.13
CA GLY A 242 13.04 -11.11 17.32
C GLY A 242 11.89 -10.64 18.20
N VAL A 243 10.89 -9.95 17.62
CA VAL A 243 9.72 -9.46 18.37
C VAL A 243 8.90 -10.65 18.89
N PRO A 244 8.45 -10.62 20.16
CA PRO A 244 7.61 -11.67 20.73
C PRO A 244 6.34 -11.95 19.91
N GLU A 245 5.99 -13.23 19.76
CA GLU A 245 4.89 -13.66 18.88
C GLU A 245 3.51 -13.07 19.23
N ASN A 246 3.27 -12.81 20.51
CA ASN A 246 2.05 -12.16 21.00
C ASN A 246 1.98 -10.70 20.54
N THR A 247 3.11 -9.99 20.56
CA THR A 247 3.19 -8.62 20.02
C THR A 247 2.92 -8.63 18.52
N ILE A 248 3.46 -9.60 17.77
CA ILE A 248 3.17 -9.72 16.32
C ILE A 248 1.67 -9.96 16.07
N GLU A 249 1.02 -10.78 16.89
CA GLU A 249 -0.44 -10.99 16.80
C GLU A 249 -1.24 -9.73 17.13
N GLU A 250 -0.87 -9.00 18.19
CA GLU A 250 -1.47 -7.71 18.53
C GLU A 250 -1.31 -6.70 17.39
N VAL A 251 -0.16 -6.71 16.72
CA VAL A 251 0.11 -5.87 15.54
C VAL A 251 -0.81 -6.21 14.39
N ILE A 252 -0.87 -7.48 13.99
CA ILE A 252 -1.74 -7.92 12.89
C ILE A 252 -3.19 -7.58 13.22
N SER A 253 -3.60 -7.83 14.47
CA SER A 253 -4.94 -7.55 14.95
C SER A 253 -5.22 -6.04 14.91
N ALA A 254 -4.30 -5.20 15.38
CA ALA A 254 -4.44 -3.74 15.32
C ALA A 254 -4.49 -3.21 13.88
N VAL A 255 -3.62 -3.68 12.99
CA VAL A 255 -3.63 -3.35 11.55
C VAL A 255 -4.95 -3.74 10.90
N ARG A 256 -5.57 -4.83 11.37
CA ARG A 256 -6.87 -5.33 10.91
C ARG A 256 -8.08 -4.80 11.68
N GLY A 257 -7.88 -3.90 12.64
CA GLY A 257 -8.96 -3.36 13.46
C GLY A 257 -9.64 -4.38 14.38
N ILE A 258 -8.91 -5.40 14.84
CA ILE A 258 -9.35 -6.43 15.78
C ILE A 258 -8.76 -6.10 17.17
N PRO A 259 -9.54 -5.53 18.11
CA PRO A 259 -8.99 -5.16 19.41
C PRO A 259 -9.12 -6.29 20.44
N SER A 260 -8.03 -6.86 20.96
CA SER A 260 -8.08 -7.78 22.12
C SER A 260 -8.28 -7.04 23.46
N ASP A 261 -7.74 -5.83 23.63
CA ASP A 261 -7.92 -5.00 24.87
C ASP A 261 -7.83 -3.46 24.63
N ILE A 262 -7.81 -3.01 23.36
CA ILE A 262 -7.48 -1.61 22.98
C ILE A 262 -8.60 -0.60 23.32
N ARG A 263 -9.82 -1.06 23.67
CA ARG A 263 -10.95 -0.18 24.03
C ARG A 263 -10.74 0.67 25.29
N LYS A 264 -9.79 0.32 26.16
CA LYS A 264 -9.52 1.09 27.40
C LYS A 264 -8.70 2.37 27.18
N VAL A 265 -8.05 2.54 26.02
CA VAL A 265 -7.06 3.62 25.80
C VAL A 265 -7.62 4.81 24.99
N ALA A 266 -8.71 4.63 24.24
CA ALA A 266 -9.24 5.72 23.42
C ALA A 266 -10.35 6.51 24.11
N GLY A 267 -10.00 7.71 24.56
CA GLY A 267 -10.98 8.73 24.93
C GLY A 267 -11.86 9.20 23.75
N PRO A 268 -12.80 10.14 23.99
CA PRO A 268 -13.95 10.53 23.14
C PRO A 268 -13.65 11.16 21.75
N ARG A 269 -12.48 10.91 21.16
CA ARG A 269 -12.00 11.52 19.89
C ARG A 269 -12.53 10.86 18.61
N GLU A 270 -13.48 9.93 18.68
CA GLU A 270 -13.95 9.17 17.51
C GLU A 270 -14.62 10.05 16.44
N GLY A 271 -15.49 10.98 16.85
CA GLY A 271 -16.16 11.89 15.91
C GLY A 271 -15.19 12.77 15.10
N ARG A 272 -14.06 13.15 15.70
CA ARG A 272 -13.03 13.96 15.03
C ARG A 272 -12.29 13.16 13.94
N ARG A 273 -12.15 11.84 14.09
CA ARG A 273 -11.44 10.99 13.10
C ARG A 273 -12.27 10.79 11.85
N LEU A 274 -13.56 10.49 12.00
CA LEU A 274 -14.51 10.41 10.88
C LEU A 274 -14.57 11.74 10.13
N GLN A 275 -14.68 12.86 10.87
CA GLN A 275 -14.62 14.19 10.26
C GLN A 275 -13.31 14.41 9.49
N LEU A 276 -12.15 14.11 10.07
CA LEU A 276 -10.85 14.24 9.36
C LEU A 276 -10.82 13.44 8.05
N LEU A 277 -11.38 12.21 8.06
CA LEU A 277 -11.47 11.37 6.87
C LEU A 277 -12.38 11.98 5.82
N GLU A 278 -13.59 12.43 6.20
CA GLU A 278 -14.54 13.12 5.33
C GLU A 278 -13.85 14.29 4.61
N TYR A 279 -13.09 15.09 5.34
CA TYR A 279 -12.37 16.23 4.79
C TYR A 279 -11.11 15.84 3.99
N GLN A 280 -10.55 14.64 4.18
CA GLN A 280 -9.42 14.13 3.41
C GLN A 280 -9.86 13.45 2.11
N LEU A 281 -11.12 13.06 1.98
CA LEU A 281 -11.60 12.34 0.81
C LEU A 281 -11.38 13.02 -0.53
N PRO A 282 -11.53 14.35 -0.68
CA PRO A 282 -11.20 14.96 -1.95
C PRO A 282 -9.73 14.77 -2.30
N LEU A 283 -8.87 14.72 -1.28
CA LEU A 283 -7.44 14.43 -1.39
C LEU A 283 -7.17 12.94 -1.60
N LEU A 284 -8.11 12.05 -1.26
CA LEU A 284 -8.11 10.62 -1.64
C LEU A 284 -8.65 10.40 -3.05
N GLY A 285 -8.95 11.47 -3.79
CA GLY A 285 -9.49 11.41 -5.13
C GLY A 285 -11.00 11.21 -5.19
N GLY A 286 -11.74 11.40 -4.10
CA GLY A 286 -13.22 11.29 -4.09
C GLY A 286 -13.92 12.21 -5.09
N ARG A 287 -13.21 13.23 -5.62
CA ARG A 287 -13.72 14.20 -6.61
C ARG A 287 -12.99 14.18 -7.95
N LEU A 288 -12.24 13.13 -8.26
CA LEU A 288 -11.62 12.97 -9.58
C LEU A 288 -12.67 12.75 -10.69
N TRP A 289 -13.93 12.48 -10.35
CA TRP A 289 -15.04 12.44 -11.29
C TRP A 289 -16.38 12.76 -10.65
N SER A 290 -17.30 13.24 -11.49
CA SER A 290 -18.70 13.46 -11.15
C SER A 290 -19.57 12.28 -11.62
N LEU A 291 -20.80 12.21 -11.11
CA LEU A 291 -21.82 11.28 -11.64
C LEU A 291 -22.07 11.51 -13.14
N GLN A 292 -21.91 12.74 -13.61
CA GLN A 292 -22.08 13.07 -15.03
C GLN A 292 -20.94 12.52 -15.88
N ASP A 293 -19.73 12.36 -15.35
CA ASP A 293 -18.61 11.84 -16.16
C ASP A 293 -18.73 10.33 -16.42
N ARG A 294 -19.37 9.59 -15.51
CA ARG A 294 -19.39 8.13 -15.51
C ARG A 294 -20.08 7.52 -16.74
N GLY A 295 -19.43 6.50 -17.33
CA GLY A 295 -19.98 5.72 -18.44
C GLY A 295 -20.13 6.51 -19.75
N ARG A 296 -19.47 7.68 -19.88
CA ARG A 296 -19.49 8.51 -21.10
C ARG A 296 -18.29 8.30 -22.01
N SER A 297 -17.23 7.67 -21.50
CA SER A 297 -15.94 7.53 -22.18
C SER A 297 -15.53 6.07 -22.27
N SER A 298 -14.73 5.73 -23.28
CA SER A 298 -13.99 4.45 -23.30
C SER A 298 -13.10 4.34 -22.05
N ALA A 299 -12.68 3.12 -21.71
CA ALA A 299 -11.77 2.88 -20.59
C ALA A 299 -10.50 3.74 -20.66
N ASP A 300 -9.87 3.84 -21.83
CA ASP A 300 -8.63 4.61 -22.01
C ASP A 300 -8.88 6.10 -21.80
N ARG A 301 -9.93 6.67 -22.41
CA ARG A 301 -10.28 8.09 -22.24
C ARG A 301 -10.70 8.41 -20.80
N TRP A 302 -11.32 7.45 -20.12
CA TRP A 302 -11.65 7.57 -18.70
C TRP A 302 -10.38 7.64 -17.84
N LEU A 303 -9.43 6.73 -18.05
CA LEU A 303 -8.14 6.74 -17.34
C LEU A 303 -7.34 8.00 -17.64
N GLU A 304 -7.28 8.43 -18.90
CA GLU A 304 -6.65 9.69 -19.32
C GLU A 304 -7.24 10.90 -18.58
N MET A 305 -8.57 11.00 -18.52
CA MET A 305 -9.26 12.06 -17.78
C MET A 305 -8.92 12.04 -16.28
N VAL A 306 -8.93 10.86 -15.65
CA VAL A 306 -8.60 10.72 -14.22
C VAL A 306 -7.16 11.12 -13.95
N CYS A 307 -6.21 10.67 -14.77
CA CYS A 307 -4.80 11.04 -14.65
C CYS A 307 -4.57 12.55 -14.86
N GLY A 308 -5.26 13.16 -15.84
CA GLY A 308 -5.21 14.61 -16.05
C GLY A 308 -5.74 15.41 -14.86
N ARG A 309 -6.80 14.95 -14.20
CA ARG A 309 -7.32 15.58 -12.97
C ARG A 309 -6.38 15.40 -11.77
N ILE A 310 -5.72 14.25 -11.67
CA ILE A 310 -4.65 14.05 -10.67
C ILE A 310 -3.52 15.06 -10.91
N ASP A 311 -3.10 15.28 -12.15
CA ASP A 311 -2.07 16.28 -12.49
C ASP A 311 -2.48 17.70 -12.10
N GLU A 312 -3.74 18.07 -12.37
CA GLU A 312 -4.30 19.36 -11.97
C GLU A 312 -4.30 19.53 -10.44
N TYR A 313 -4.77 18.52 -9.71
CA TYR A 313 -4.77 18.53 -8.23
C TYR A 313 -3.35 18.60 -7.68
N ARG A 314 -2.43 17.85 -8.30
CA ARG A 314 -1.01 17.88 -7.98
C ARG A 314 -0.44 19.29 -8.20
N SER A 315 -0.77 19.94 -9.30
CA SER A 315 -0.32 21.31 -9.60
C SER A 315 -0.85 22.31 -8.57
N ARG A 316 -2.11 22.17 -8.13
CA ARG A 316 -2.69 23.01 -7.06
C ARG A 316 -2.11 22.73 -5.68
N ALA A 317 -1.69 21.50 -5.41
CA ALA A 317 -1.10 21.08 -4.14
C ALA A 317 0.43 21.35 -4.04
N VAL A 318 1.03 22.13 -4.95
CA VAL A 318 2.48 22.41 -4.96
C VAL A 318 2.96 23.01 -3.65
N ASP A 319 2.28 24.03 -3.12
CA ASP A 319 2.72 24.68 -1.89
C ASP A 319 2.54 23.78 -0.66
N PHE A 320 1.50 22.94 -0.66
CA PHE A 320 1.34 21.87 0.33
C PHE A 320 2.50 20.87 0.28
N ARG A 321 2.85 20.36 -0.91
CA ARG A 321 4.02 19.46 -1.05
C ARG A 321 5.33 20.13 -0.65
N ARG A 322 5.51 21.41 -0.99
CA ARG A 322 6.67 22.18 -0.53
C ARG A 322 6.72 22.27 1.00
N ALA A 323 5.59 22.50 1.66
CA ALA A 323 5.51 22.49 3.12
C ALA A 323 5.88 21.11 3.69
N LEU A 324 5.35 20.02 3.12
CA LEU A 324 5.73 18.65 3.50
C LEU A 324 7.24 18.43 3.32
N SER A 325 7.81 18.80 2.17
CA SER A 325 9.23 18.58 1.83
C SER A 325 10.23 19.33 2.73
N ARG A 326 9.76 20.36 3.44
CA ARG A 326 10.55 21.18 4.38
C ARG A 326 10.45 20.68 5.83
N CYS A 327 9.61 19.70 6.11
CA CYS A 327 9.52 19.09 7.43
C CYS A 327 10.73 18.17 7.62
N ASP A 328 11.86 18.76 8.02
CA ASP A 328 13.11 18.04 8.19
C ASP A 328 13.25 17.50 9.63
N THR A 329 12.47 18.04 10.58
CA THR A 329 12.49 17.62 11.99
C THR A 329 11.22 16.88 12.43
N GLU A 330 11.36 16.02 13.44
CA GLU A 330 10.22 15.38 14.10
C GLU A 330 9.28 16.39 14.76
N GLU A 331 9.82 17.53 15.21
CA GLU A 331 9.03 18.61 15.80
C GLU A 331 8.21 19.33 14.73
N GLU A 332 8.78 19.62 13.56
CA GLU A 332 8.03 20.17 12.42
C GLU A 332 6.99 19.18 11.91
N ALA A 333 7.33 17.89 11.83
CA ALA A 333 6.36 16.85 11.52
C ALA A 333 5.23 16.83 12.56
N ARG A 334 5.52 16.90 13.87
CA ARG A 334 4.48 16.98 14.92
C ARG A 334 3.68 18.28 14.87
N ARG A 335 4.30 19.42 14.58
CA ARG A 335 3.61 20.71 14.39
C ARG A 335 2.69 20.63 13.18
N LEU A 336 3.13 20.02 12.09
CA LEU A 336 2.32 19.75 10.92
C LEU A 336 1.23 18.71 11.23
N GLU A 337 1.47 17.70 12.08
CA GLU A 337 0.46 16.76 12.58
C GLU A 337 -0.64 17.48 13.36
N LEU A 338 -0.27 18.47 14.19
CA LEU A 338 -1.19 19.31 14.95
C LEU A 338 -1.93 20.33 14.06
N ASP A 339 -1.29 20.79 12.99
CA ASP A 339 -1.84 21.74 12.01
C ASP A 339 -2.49 21.06 10.79
N VAL A 340 -2.68 19.73 10.81
CA VAL A 340 -3.31 18.98 9.70
C VAL A 340 -4.65 19.57 9.31
N GLU A 341 -5.44 20.03 10.28
CA GLU A 341 -6.74 20.67 10.02
C GLU A 341 -6.57 22.00 9.30
N GLY A 342 -5.65 22.87 9.75
CA GLY A 342 -5.38 24.14 9.11
C GLY A 342 -4.85 23.98 7.69
N VAL A 343 -3.93 23.04 7.49
CA VAL A 343 -3.35 22.73 6.19
C VAL A 343 -4.37 22.08 5.24
N ARG A 344 -5.18 21.15 5.75
CA ARG A 344 -6.30 20.58 5.01
C ARG A 344 -7.30 21.65 4.62
N ASP A 345 -7.67 22.55 5.53
CA ASP A 345 -8.63 23.61 5.24
C ASP A 345 -8.08 24.61 4.22
N GLN A 346 -6.78 24.92 4.30
CA GLN A 346 -6.11 25.67 3.24
C GLN A 346 -6.19 24.93 1.90
N LEU A 347 -5.91 23.63 1.88
CA LEU A 347 -5.94 22.84 0.65
C LEU A 347 -7.36 22.72 0.08
N LEU A 348 -8.36 22.45 0.92
CA LEU A 348 -9.77 22.42 0.52
C LEU A 348 -10.21 23.78 -0.04
N ARG A 349 -9.82 24.90 0.60
CA ARG A 349 -10.06 26.25 0.05
C ARG A 349 -9.39 26.46 -1.30
N HIS A 350 -8.11 26.09 -1.45
CA HIS A 350 -7.38 26.21 -2.72
C HIS A 350 -7.96 25.34 -3.84
N LEU A 351 -8.55 24.19 -3.48
CA LEU A 351 -9.23 23.30 -4.41
C LEU A 351 -10.69 23.72 -4.69
N GLY A 352 -11.23 24.71 -3.97
CA GLY A 352 -12.64 25.15 -4.07
C GLY A 352 -13.64 24.15 -3.48
N LEU A 353 -13.22 23.43 -2.43
CA LEU A 353 -13.93 22.28 -1.84
C LEU A 353 -14.34 22.48 -0.38
N ASP A 354 -14.06 23.65 0.20
CA ASP A 354 -14.37 24.00 1.58
C ASP A 354 -15.87 24.02 1.91
N SER A 355 -16.72 24.16 0.90
CA SER A 355 -18.19 24.22 1.01
C SER A 355 -18.91 23.12 0.23
N ALA A 356 -18.18 22.15 -0.31
CA ALA A 356 -18.77 21.18 -1.23
C ALA A 356 -19.38 19.98 -0.50
N GLU A 357 -20.63 19.62 -0.85
CA GLU A 357 -21.31 18.44 -0.31
C GLU A 357 -20.67 17.14 -0.81
N ARG A 358 -20.60 16.13 0.06
CA ARG A 358 -20.04 14.80 -0.27
C ARG A 358 -20.81 14.12 -1.41
N ASN A 359 -20.08 13.44 -2.29
CA ASN A 359 -20.65 12.61 -3.34
C ASN A 359 -20.64 11.11 -2.99
N ALA A 360 -21.32 10.28 -3.78
CA ALA A 360 -21.41 8.84 -3.52
C ALA A 360 -20.04 8.11 -3.50
N THR A 361 -19.04 8.58 -4.24
CA THR A 361 -17.68 8.03 -4.20
C THR A 361 -17.02 8.36 -2.86
N GLU A 362 -17.22 9.60 -2.41
CA GLU A 362 -16.77 10.08 -1.12
C GLU A 362 -17.41 9.25 0.00
N ASP A 363 -18.74 9.08 -0.01
CA ASP A 363 -19.45 8.26 0.97
C ASP A 363 -18.94 6.82 0.98
N GLY A 364 -18.76 6.19 -0.19
CA GLY A 364 -18.20 4.83 -0.26
C GLY A 364 -16.75 4.72 0.25
N LEU A 365 -15.93 5.76 0.06
CA LEU A 365 -14.58 5.84 0.64
C LEU A 365 -14.64 6.04 2.17
N ILE A 366 -15.52 6.90 2.69
CA ILE A 366 -15.76 7.01 4.14
C ILE A 366 -16.21 5.69 4.68
N GLU A 367 -17.26 5.06 4.15
CA GLU A 367 -17.81 3.81 4.65
C GLU A 367 -16.74 2.72 4.70
N THR A 368 -15.85 2.69 3.70
CA THR A 368 -14.74 1.73 3.69
C THR A 368 -13.74 2.03 4.80
N VAL A 369 -13.35 3.30 5.00
CA VAL A 369 -12.42 3.66 6.09
C VAL A 369 -13.09 3.61 7.47
N ALA A 370 -14.38 3.95 7.56
CA ALA A 370 -15.23 3.90 8.74
C ALA A 370 -15.46 2.44 9.14
N SER A 371 -15.71 1.53 8.22
CA SER A 371 -15.78 0.09 8.53
C SER A 371 -14.47 -0.45 9.11
N VAL A 372 -13.34 0.16 8.73
CA VAL A 372 -12.02 -0.12 9.32
C VAL A 372 -11.83 0.57 10.68
N ALA A 373 -12.45 1.74 10.90
CA ALA A 373 -12.29 2.56 12.12
C ALA A 373 -13.32 2.26 13.23
N GLU A 374 -14.59 2.00 12.90
CA GLU A 374 -15.71 1.74 13.82
C GLU A 374 -15.53 0.43 14.60
N TRP A 375 -14.69 -0.47 14.11
CA TRP A 375 -14.39 -1.73 14.79
C TRP A 375 -13.20 -1.64 15.75
N GLY A 376 -12.52 -0.48 15.82
CA GLY A 376 -11.40 -0.28 16.73
C GLY A 376 -11.06 1.18 17.03
N THR A 377 -11.33 1.58 18.27
CA THR A 377 -10.55 2.61 18.96
C THR A 377 -9.07 2.26 18.96
N GLY A 378 -8.28 2.84 18.05
CA GLY A 378 -6.82 2.60 17.98
C GLY A 378 -6.32 1.94 16.70
N VAL A 379 -7.20 1.72 15.71
CA VAL A 379 -6.79 1.29 14.37
C VAL A 379 -5.77 2.28 13.81
N PRO A 380 -4.64 1.82 13.25
CA PRO A 380 -3.84 2.64 12.36
C PRO A 380 -4.66 2.84 11.09
N VAL A 381 -5.67 3.71 11.19
CA VAL A 381 -6.18 4.43 10.03
C VAL A 381 -4.92 4.97 9.38
N THR A 382 -4.68 4.62 8.13
CA THR A 382 -3.65 5.21 7.30
C THR A 382 -3.92 6.71 7.33
N ARG A 383 -3.42 7.41 8.35
CA ARG A 383 -3.62 8.85 8.49
C ARG A 383 -3.05 9.39 7.19
N PRO A 384 -3.87 10.01 6.33
CA PRO A 384 -3.46 10.37 4.97
C PRO A 384 -2.22 11.27 4.94
N LEU A 385 -1.96 11.99 6.04
CA LEU A 385 -0.74 12.75 6.26
C LEU A 385 0.40 11.98 6.97
N ARG A 386 0.12 10.92 7.74
CA ARG A 386 1.20 10.05 8.23
C ARG A 386 1.82 9.22 7.11
N LEU A 387 1.08 8.82 6.08
CA LEU A 387 1.72 8.17 4.92
C LEU A 387 2.67 9.13 4.19
N ALA A 388 2.38 10.44 4.20
CA ALA A 388 3.27 11.46 3.67
C ALA A 388 4.40 11.89 4.62
N MET A 389 4.29 11.65 5.94
CA MET A 389 5.29 12.07 6.94
C MET A 389 6.11 10.96 7.61
N VAL A 390 5.61 9.72 7.64
CA VAL A 390 6.35 8.53 8.09
C VAL A 390 7.52 8.11 7.16
N PRO A 391 7.59 8.54 5.89
CA PRO A 391 8.79 8.45 5.06
C PRO A 391 10.02 9.19 5.58
N PHE A 392 9.87 10.24 6.41
CA PHE A 392 10.96 11.17 6.73
C PHE A 392 12.13 10.59 7.55
N ARG A 393 12.17 9.27 7.82
CA ARG A 393 13.23 8.68 8.65
C ARG A 393 13.70 7.26 8.28
N ARG A 394 13.57 6.83 7.02
CA ARG A 394 14.03 5.48 6.61
C ARG A 394 15.35 5.41 5.84
N HIS A 395 16.31 6.30 6.12
CA HIS A 395 17.69 6.19 5.58
C HIS A 395 18.76 6.45 6.65
N ALA A 396 18.89 5.51 7.57
CA ALA A 396 20.16 5.16 8.19
C ALA A 396 20.13 3.63 8.37
N GLY A 397 21.19 2.95 7.94
CA GLY A 397 21.34 1.50 8.07
C GLY A 397 21.17 1.03 9.51
N ASN A 398 20.80 -0.25 9.65
CA ASN A 398 20.38 -0.96 10.86
C ASN A 398 18.99 -0.57 11.38
N LEU A 399 18.22 -1.55 11.84
CA LEU A 399 16.94 -1.40 12.55
C LEU A 399 17.14 -0.74 13.94
N GLU A 400 17.84 0.39 14.00
CA GLU A 400 18.14 1.16 15.22
C GLU A 400 17.34 2.48 15.32
N GLY A 401 16.61 2.85 14.27
CA GLY A 401 15.82 4.09 14.25
C GLY A 401 14.62 4.08 15.21
N LEU A 402 14.80 4.64 16.41
CA LEU A 402 13.86 4.86 17.52
C LEU A 402 12.46 5.40 17.18
N HIS A 403 12.15 5.79 15.95
CA HIS A 403 11.02 6.66 15.56
C HIS A 403 9.85 5.92 14.90
N GLN A 404 10.15 4.90 14.09
CA GLN A 404 9.17 3.87 13.74
C GLN A 404 8.96 2.94 14.92
N LYS A 405 10.02 2.74 15.72
CA LYS A 405 9.95 2.29 17.10
C LYS A 405 9.27 3.31 18.04
N PHE A 406 9.03 4.58 17.68
CA PHE A 406 8.41 5.61 18.54
C PHE A 406 6.90 5.64 18.35
N LEU A 407 6.40 5.59 17.11
CA LEU A 407 4.96 5.41 16.87
C LEU A 407 4.44 4.08 17.43
N TYR A 408 5.32 3.07 17.48
CA TYR A 408 5.09 1.80 18.13
C TYR A 408 5.36 1.79 19.65
N ARG A 409 6.45 2.40 20.14
CA ARG A 409 6.76 2.50 21.59
C ARG A 409 5.84 3.43 22.31
N GLU A 410 5.34 4.50 21.71
CA GLU A 410 4.34 5.38 22.33
C GLU A 410 3.00 4.66 22.45
N PHE A 411 2.62 3.86 21.44
CA PHE A 411 1.47 2.96 21.55
C PHE A 411 1.66 1.94 22.69
N VAL A 412 2.87 1.38 22.87
CA VAL A 412 3.20 0.42 23.95
C VAL A 412 3.51 1.08 25.31
N ARG A 413 3.91 2.36 25.35
CA ARG A 413 4.18 3.14 26.59
C ARG A 413 2.89 3.73 27.15
N GLU A 414 1.98 4.22 26.33
CA GLU A 414 0.63 4.57 26.79
C GLU A 414 -0.10 3.33 27.33
N MET A 415 0.15 2.14 26.77
CA MET A 415 -0.34 0.85 27.29
C MET A 415 0.32 0.37 28.58
N ARG A 416 1.41 1.01 29.05
CA ARG A 416 2.16 0.62 30.27
C ARG A 416 2.25 1.72 31.33
N ALA A 417 1.72 2.91 31.05
CA ALA A 417 1.73 4.09 31.92
C ALA A 417 0.33 4.52 32.41
N GLY A 418 -0.67 3.67 32.16
CA GLY A 418 -1.99 3.63 32.79
C GLY A 418 -2.36 2.18 33.07
#